data_AF-A0A8I1NCS8-F1
#
_entry.id   AF-A0A8I1NCS8-F1
#
_cell.length_a   1.000
_cell.length_b   1.000
_cell.length_c   1.000
_cell.angle_alpha   90.00
_cell.angle_beta   90.00
_cell.angle_gamma   90.00
#
_symmetry.space_group_name_H-M   'P 1'
#
loop_
_entity.id
_entity.type
_entity.pdbx_description
1 polymer ?
#
loop_
_entity_poly.entity_id
_entity_poly.type
_entity_poly.pdbx_seq_one_letter_code
_entity_poly.pdbx_strand_id
1 'polypeptide(L)' 'MPFVHIHWFEGRTDEQKAEIAKRIEEALVDVAGAAPEHCWVKFVDSKPTDFIIPDTQD' A
#
# COMPACT_ATOMS: atom_id res chain seq x y z
N MET A 1 -10.56 -12.67 3.42
CA MET A 1 -10.61 -11.24 3.83
C MET A 1 -9.19 -10.71 3.91
N PRO A 2 -8.57 -10.37 2.76
CA PRO A 2 -7.22 -9.80 2.72
C PRO A 2 -7.19 -8.37 3.26
N PHE A 3 -6.14 -8.07 4.03
CA PHE A 3 -5.85 -6.73 4.54
C PHE A 3 -4.41 -6.36 4.20
N VAL A 4 -4.23 -5.31 3.39
CA VAL A 4 -2.92 -4.88 2.90
C VAL A 4 -2.53 -3.58 3.59
N HIS A 5 -1.35 -3.57 4.19
CA HIS A 5 -0.72 -2.37 4.70
C HIS A 5 0.38 -1.92 3.75
N ILE A 6 0.39 -0.63 3.43
CA ILE A 6 1.46 0.01 2.66
C ILE A 6 2.13 1.01 3.59
N HIS A 7 3.33 0.67 4.02
CA HIS A 7 4.20 1.55 4.78
C HIS A 7 5.17 2.22 3.82
N TRP A 8 5.19 3.54 3.78
CA TRP A 8 6.05 4.30 2.88
C TRP A 8 6.32 5.71 3.41
N PHE A 9 7.19 6.44 2.71
CA PHE A 9 7.37 7.85 3.01
C PHE A 9 6.16 8.70 2.60
N GLU A 10 5.85 9.70 3.41
CA GLU A 10 4.82 10.70 3.11
C GLU A 10 5.07 11.46 1.80
N GLY A 11 4.04 12.13 1.29
CA GLY A 11 4.14 13.03 0.12
C GLY A 11 3.43 12.55 -1.15
N ARG A 12 2.69 11.42 -1.11
CA ARG A 12 1.83 11.00 -2.23
C ARG A 12 0.48 11.70 -2.18
N THR A 13 -0.05 12.05 -3.35
CA THR A 13 -1.40 12.64 -3.47
C THR A 13 -2.48 11.58 -3.25
N ASP A 14 -3.71 12.04 -3.01
CA ASP A 14 -4.85 11.15 -2.84
C ASP A 14 -5.18 10.38 -4.14
N GLU A 15 -4.98 11.00 -5.32
CA GLU A 15 -5.18 10.28 -6.60
C GLU A 15 -4.17 9.14 -6.76
N GLN A 16 -2.91 9.35 -6.36
CA GLN A 16 -1.90 8.29 -6.40
C GLN A 16 -2.25 7.15 -5.47
N LYS A 17 -2.71 7.44 -4.25
CA LYS A 17 -3.17 6.42 -3.29
C LYS A 17 -4.38 5.65 -3.81
N ALA A 18 -5.35 6.34 -4.40
CA ALA A 18 -6.55 5.73 -4.97
C ALA A 18 -6.20 4.76 -6.11
N GLU A 19 -5.35 5.18 -7.05
CA GLU A 19 -4.92 4.32 -8.16
C GLU A 19 -4.13 3.09 -7.68
N ILE A 20 -3.26 3.25 -6.69
CA ILE A 20 -2.52 2.12 -6.09
C ILE A 20 -3.46 1.15 -5.38
N ALA A 21 -4.40 1.66 -4.58
CA ALA A 21 -5.38 0.82 -3.89
C ALA A 21 -6.20 0.00 -4.87
N LYS A 22 -6.67 0.62 -5.96
CA LYS A 22 -7.43 -0.05 -7.01
C LYS A 22 -6.63 -1.19 -7.66
N ARG A 23 -5.37 -0.96 -8.01
CA ARG A 23 -4.52 -2.01 -8.62
C ARG A 23 -4.24 -3.18 -7.68
N ILE A 24 -4.14 -2.90 -6.38
CA ILE A 24 -3.99 -3.95 -5.36
C ILE A 24 -5.29 -4.74 -5.21
N GLU A 25 -6.44 -4.06 -5.16
CA GLU A 25 -7.75 -4.72 -5.16
C GLU A 25 -7.92 -5.63 -6.37
N GLU A 26 -7.64 -5.15 -7.58
CA GLU A 26 -7.66 -5.93 -8.82
C GLU A 26 -6.79 -7.19 -8.70
N ALA A 27 -5.55 -7.07 -8.21
CA ALA A 27 -4.68 -8.21 -8.00
C ALA A 27 -5.24 -9.22 -6.97
N LEU A 28 -5.86 -8.74 -5.88
CA LEU A 28 -6.46 -9.61 -4.87
C LEU A 28 -7.69 -10.36 -5.40
N VAL A 29 -8.50 -9.70 -6.23
CA VAL A 29 -9.66 -10.31 -6.87
C VAL A 29 -9.21 -11.33 -7.92
N ASP A 30 -8.36 -10.91 -8.85
CA ASP A 30 -8.01 -11.71 -10.03
C ASP A 30 -7.10 -12.90 -9.69
N VAL A 31 -6.14 -12.71 -8.78
CA VAL A 31 -5.14 -13.75 -8.47
C VAL A 31 -5.58 -14.60 -7.28
N ALA A 32 -6.11 -13.98 -6.23
CA ALA A 32 -6.46 -14.68 -5.00
C ALA A 32 -7.94 -15.05 -4.90
N GLY A 33 -8.78 -14.65 -5.86
CA GLY A 33 -10.22 -14.93 -5.86
C GLY A 33 -10.95 -14.27 -4.70
N ALA A 34 -10.43 -13.16 -4.16
CA ALA A 34 -11.06 -12.45 -3.06
C ALA A 34 -12.31 -11.71 -3.55
N ALA A 35 -13.35 -11.66 -2.73
CA ALA A 35 -14.49 -10.79 -3.00
C ALA A 35 -14.07 -9.32 -2.85
N PRO A 36 -14.44 -8.42 -3.79
CA PRO A 36 -14.03 -7.01 -3.76
C PRO A 36 -14.34 -6.31 -2.44
N GLU A 37 -15.52 -6.54 -1.85
CA GLU A 37 -15.96 -5.98 -0.57
C GLU A 37 -15.10 -6.41 0.64
N HIS A 38 -14.26 -7.42 0.46
CA HIS A 38 -13.33 -7.94 1.47
C HIS A 38 -11.87 -7.56 1.22
N CYS A 39 -11.59 -6.74 0.20
CA CYS A 39 -10.25 -6.26 -0.13
C CYS A 39 -10.01 -4.90 0.48
N TRP A 40 -9.20 -4.84 1.54
CA TRP A 40 -8.96 -3.62 2.30
C TRP A 40 -7.49 -3.21 2.21
N VAL A 41 -7.24 -1.96 1.83
CA VAL A 41 -5.89 -1.37 1.73
C VAL A 41 -5.79 -0.19 2.69
N LYS A 42 -4.76 -0.18 3.54
CA LYS A 42 -4.44 0.92 4.45
C LYS A 42 -3.06 1.48 4.12
N PHE A 43 -3.01 2.78 3.89
CA PHE A 43 -1.77 3.52 3.76
C PHE A 43 -1.30 4.00 5.14
N VAL A 44 0.00 3.86 5.38
CA VAL A 44 0.71 4.40 6.54
C VAL A 44 1.81 5.30 6.00
N ASP A 45 1.52 6.60 5.93
CA ASP A 45 2.48 7.63 5.61
C ASP A 45 3.37 7.88 6.82
N SER A 46 4.67 7.78 6.61
CA SER A 46 5.68 7.96 7.65
C SER A 46 6.70 8.98 7.18
N LYS A 47 7.20 9.80 8.09
CA LYS A 47 8.29 10.73 7.80
C LYS A 47 9.58 9.94 7.60
N PRO A 48 10.56 10.46 6.85
CA PRO A 48 11.89 9.86 6.81
C PRO A 48 12.50 9.63 8.20
N THR A 49 12.22 10.53 9.15
CA THR A 49 12.67 10.45 10.54
C THR A 49 12.02 9.33 11.36
N ASP A 50 10.94 8.73 10.86
CA ASP A 50 10.26 7.63 11.56
C ASP A 50 10.96 6.28 11.33
N PHE A 51 11.97 6.23 10.46
CA PHE A 51 12.70 5.01 10.12
C PHE A 51 14.18 5.12 10.47
N ILE A 52 14.74 4.00 10.93
CA ILE A 52 16.18 3.74 10.91
C ILE A 52 16.43 2.81 9.74
N ILE A 53 16.91 3.36 8.63
CA ILE A 53 17.27 2.60 7.42
C ILE A 53 18.80 2.58 7.35
N PRO A 54 19.46 1.42 7.36
CA PRO A 54 20.89 1.33 7.11
C PRO A 54 21.21 1.87 5.71
N ASP A 55 22.32 2.60 5.55
CA ASP A 55 22.82 2.95 4.22
C ASP A 55 23.15 1.66 3.47
N THR A 56 22.29 1.25 2.56
CA THR A 56 22.66 0.29 1.52
C THR A 56 23.42 1.06 0.46
N GLN A 57 24.74 1.18 0.64
CA GLN A 57 25.65 1.49 -0.48
C GLN A 57 25.67 0.26 -1.39
N ASP A 58 25.06 0.38 -2.57
CA ASP A 58 25.35 -0.44 -3.75
C ASP A 58 26.45 0.25 -4.57
#